data_AF-A0A6N6Q4D0-F1
#
_entry.id   AF-A0A6N6Q4D0-F1
#
_cell.length_a   1.000
_cell.length_b   1.000
_cell.length_c   1.000
_cell.angle_alpha   90.00
_cell.angle_beta   90.00
_cell.angle_gamma   90.00
#
_symmetry.space_group_name_H-M   'P 1'
#
loop_
_entity.id
_entity.type
_entity.pdbx_description
1 polymer ?
#
loop_
_entity_poly.entity_id
_entity_poly.type
_entity_poly.pdbx_seq_one_letter_code
_entity_poly.pdbx_strand_id
1 'polypeptide(L)' 'MNTSQENIELGKEISRQLTVINKLGIHARPAAMFVKIANRFECQIFVEKDGETVNGKS' A
#
# COMPACT_ATOMS: atom_id res chain seq x y z
N MET A 1 -38.06 -0.42 8.58
CA MET A 1 -37.88 0.00 7.17
C MET A 1 -36.39 0.19 6.94
N ASN A 2 -35.85 -0.65 6.06
CA ASN A 2 -34.47 -0.77 5.53
C ASN A 2 -33.37 -1.00 6.58
N THR A 3 -32.81 -2.20 6.78
CA THR A 3 -32.24 -3.17 5.80
C THR A 3 -31.25 -2.41 4.90
N SER A 4 -29.93 -2.58 5.00
CA SER A 4 -29.21 -3.84 4.88
C SER A 4 -27.85 -3.78 5.58
N GLN A 5 -27.50 -4.88 6.22
CA GLN A 5 -26.15 -5.24 6.62
C GLN A 5 -25.22 -5.23 5.40
N GLU A 6 -23.94 -4.99 5.63
CA GLU A 6 -22.91 -5.89 5.08
C GLU A 6 -21.67 -5.87 5.98
N ASN A 7 -21.55 -6.94 6.78
CA ASN A 7 -20.31 -7.34 7.42
C ASN A 7 -19.29 -7.66 6.33
N ILE A 8 -18.09 -7.09 6.43
CA ILE A 8 -16.94 -7.56 5.66
C ILE A 8 -15.85 -7.93 6.67
N GLU A 9 -15.89 -9.18 7.11
CA GLU A 9 -14.75 -9.86 7.71
C GLU A 9 -14.04 -10.60 6.57
N LEU A 10 -13.23 -9.90 5.77
CA LEU A 10 -12.52 -10.47 4.61
C LEU A 10 -11.05 -10.05 4.66
N GLY A 11 -10.18 -10.99 5.07
CA GLY A 11 -8.72 -10.89 4.95
C GLY A 11 -8.10 -9.83 5.86
N LYS A 12 -7.21 -10.24 6.76
CA LYS A 12 -6.49 -9.29 7.63
C LYS A 12 -5.45 -8.52 6.81
N GLU A 13 -5.87 -7.51 6.05
CA GLU A 13 -4.97 -6.55 5.44
C GLU A 13 -4.34 -5.71 6.56
N ILE A 14 -3.01 -5.67 6.57
CA ILE A 14 -2.24 -4.90 7.55
C ILE A 14 -1.77 -3.64 6.87
N SER A 15 -2.23 -2.50 7.36
CA SER A 15 -1.80 -1.18 6.90
C SER A 15 -1.03 -0.43 7.99
N ARG A 16 -0.12 0.44 7.58
CA ARG A 16 0.63 1.35 8.46
C ARG A 16 0.97 2.63 7.73
N GLN A 17 0.70 3.76 8.37
CA GLN A 17 1.09 5.06 7.86
C GLN A 17 2.56 5.35 8.19
N LEU A 18 3.31 5.86 7.22
CA LEU A 18 4.73 6.19 7.33
C LEU A 18 5.00 7.59 6.78
N THR A 19 5.87 8.33 7.45
CA THR A 19 6.31 9.66 6.98
C THR A 19 7.56 9.51 6.11
N VAL A 20 7.49 9.98 4.86
CA VAL A 20 8.66 10.05 3.99
C VAL A 20 9.53 11.24 4.40
N ILE A 21 10.65 10.95 5.09
CA ILE A 21 11.57 11.99 5.58
C ILE A 21 12.41 12.64 4.47
N ASN A 22 12.52 12.00 3.32
CA ASN A 22 13.26 12.54 2.19
C ASN A 22 12.45 13.68 1.55
N LYS A 23 13.01 14.89 1.53
CA LYS A 23 12.39 16.07 0.92
C LYS A 23 12.09 15.91 -0.57
N LEU A 24 12.86 15.08 -1.28
CA LEU A 24 12.63 14.76 -2.69
C LEU A 24 11.59 13.64 -2.89
N GLY A 25 11.08 13.07 -1.81
CA GLY A 25 10.12 11.98 -1.83
C GLY A 25 10.71 10.65 -2.32
N ILE A 26 9.81 9.75 -2.74
CA ILE A 26 10.13 8.43 -3.28
C ILE A 26 10.38 8.56 -4.80
N HIS A 27 11.55 9.09 -5.13
CA HIS A 27 12.07 9.17 -6.50
C HIS A 27 12.54 7.80 -7.01
N ALA A 28 13.01 7.73 -8.26
CA ALA A 28 13.30 6.48 -8.97
C ALA A 28 14.18 5.49 -8.19
N ARG A 29 15.22 5.95 -7.48
CA ARG A 29 16.14 5.09 -6.73
C ARG A 29 15.48 4.40 -5.53
N PRO A 30 14.90 5.10 -4.53
CA PRO A 30 14.20 4.43 -3.43
C PRO A 30 12.96 3.66 -3.89
N ALA A 31 12.27 4.11 -4.94
CA ALA A 31 11.17 3.36 -5.55
C ALA A 31 11.64 1.99 -6.06
N ALA A 32 12.71 1.95 -6.86
CA ALA A 32 13.27 0.70 -7.37
C ALA A 32 13.76 -0.23 -6.25
N MET A 33 14.36 0.32 -5.19
CA MET A 33 14.75 -0.46 -4.01
C MET A 33 13.54 -1.06 -3.30
N PHE A 34 12.48 -0.27 -3.10
CA PHE A 34 11.23 -0.73 -2.50
C PHE A 34 10.60 -1.85 -3.32
N VAL A 35 10.41 -1.64 -4.63
CA VAL A 35 9.85 -2.62 -5.57
C VAL A 35 10.66 -3.92 -5.58
N LYS A 36 12.00 -3.82 -5.57
CA LYS A 36 12.89 -5.00 -5.50
C LYS A 36 12.65 -5.82 -4.23
N ILE A 37 12.40 -5.18 -3.09
CA ILE A 37 12.13 -5.85 -1.83
C ILE A 37 10.70 -6.40 -1.82
N ALA A 38 9.72 -5.61 -2.24
CA ALA A 38 8.31 -5.99 -2.30
C ALA A 38 8.08 -7.24 -3.16
N ASN A 39 8.79 -7.36 -4.29
CA ASN A 39 8.73 -8.53 -5.17
C ASN A 39 9.26 -9.83 -4.56
N ARG A 40 9.95 -9.79 -3.41
CA ARG A 40 10.39 -11.00 -2.70
C ARG A 40 9.29 -11.67 -1.89
N PHE A 41 8.16 -11.00 -1.69
CA PHE A 41 7.05 -11.51 -0.89
C PHE A 41 5.90 -11.95 -1.81
N GLU A 42 5.16 -12.98 -1.40
CA GLU A 42 4.04 -13.51 -2.19
C GLU A 42 2.76 -12.67 -2.03
N CYS A 43 2.61 -11.93 -0.94
CA CYS A 43 1.44 -11.09 -0.67
C CYS A 43 1.31 -9.92 -1.66
N GLN A 44 0.11 -9.37 -1.77
CA GLN A 44 -0.11 -8.10 -2.46
C GLN A 44 0.34 -6.96 -1.54
N ILE A 45 1.05 -5.99 -2.11
CA ILE A 45 1.56 -4.83 -1.39
C ILE A 45 1.05 -3.61 -2.14
N PHE A 46 0.43 -2.68 -1.42
CA PHE A 46 -0.10 -1.44 -1.97
C PHE A 46 0.49 -0.24 -1.23
N VAL A 47 0.64 0.87 -1.94
CA VAL A 47 1.07 2.15 -1.38
C VAL A 47 0.03 3.19 -1.73
N GLU A 48 -0.49 3.88 -0.73
CA GLU A 48 -1.43 4.98 -0.90
C GLU A 48 -0.75 6.31 -0.57
N LYS A 49 -0.99 7.32 -1.41
CA LYS A 49 -0.62 8.71 -1.16
C LYS A 49 -1.68 9.64 -1.73
N ASP A 50 -2.16 10.58 -0.93
CA ASP A 50 -3.13 11.60 -1.34
C ASP A 50 -4.38 11.04 -2.03
N GLY A 51 -4.85 9.86 -1.60
CA GLY A 51 -6.01 9.16 -2.17
C GLY A 51 -5.70 8.34 -3.44
N GLU A 52 -4.45 8.33 -3.90
CA GLU A 52 -4.00 7.51 -5.02
C GLU A 52 -3.29 6.25 -4.49
N THR A 53 -3.82 5.08 -4.86
CA THR A 53 -3.28 3.78 -4.47
C THR A 53 -2.60 3.11 -5.66
N VAL A 54 -1.35 2.72 -5.47
CA VAL A 54 -0.53 2.05 -6.49
C VAL A 54 -0.05 0.68 -6.00
N ASN A 55 0.24 -0.20 -6.94
CA ASN A 55 0.83 -1.51 -6.63
C ASN A 55 2.28 -1.32 -6.19
N GLY A 56 2.62 -1.75 -4.98
CA GLY A 56 3.97 -1.63 -4.43
C GLY A 56 5.02 -2.53 -5.09
N LYS A 57 4.61 -3.42 -5.99
CA LYS A 57 5.49 -4.32 -6.75
C LYS A 57 5.80 -3.83 -8.18
N SER A 58 5.19 -2.75 -8.66
CA SER A 58 5.40 -2.20 -10.01
C SER A 58 5.47 -0.68 -10.02
#